data_AF-A0A348TXJ5-F1
#
_entry.id   AF-A0A348TXJ5-F1
#
_cell.length_a   1.000
_cell.length_b   1.000
_cell.length_c   1.000
_cell.angle_alpha   90.00
_cell.angle_beta   90.00
_cell.angle_gamma   90.00
#
_symmetry.space_group_name_H-M   'P 1'
#
loop_
_entity.id
_entity.type
_entity.pdbx_description
1 polymer ?
#
loop_
_entity_poly.entity_id
_entity_poly.type
_entity_poly.pdbx_seq_one_letter_code
_entity_poly.pdbx_strand_id
1 'polypeptide(L)'
;MQFSLVKTSDSLANNTRNLSSIMEKIKEQFRDIFPDIVADTKAFLKANGDKTIGEIKVSQLYGGMRGMPALICETSKLDPEEGIRFRGYSIPELQEKLPKYPGGEQPLPEGLFHLMLMNEVPTEAEARRLSNNWVRRNNVPVHVFKAIDALPTRTHPMTQFTVAIMAMRTESEFAKAYSRGVHKSEYWDSTYEDAMNLIARLPRVAAYIYRRMYHNDQHIEPDPSLDWAGNFAHMLGF
;
A
#
# COMPACT_ATOMS: atom_id res chain seq x y z
N MET A 1 27.83 22.53 43.89
CA MET A 1 27.10 21.45 43.19
C MET A 1 26.06 22.08 42.28
N GLN A 2 26.36 22.20 40.99
CA GLN A 2 25.45 22.76 39.99
C GLN A 2 25.07 21.60 39.06
N PHE A 3 23.82 21.14 39.14
CA PHE A 3 23.29 20.06 38.30
C PHE A 3 23.05 20.60 36.89
N SER A 4 23.67 19.98 35.88
CA SER A 4 23.46 20.30 34.47
C SER A 4 22.20 19.62 33.95
N LEU A 5 21.18 20.41 33.62
CA LEU A 5 19.94 20.00 32.96
C LEU A 5 19.94 20.49 31.50
N VAL A 6 20.83 20.00 30.64
CA VAL A 6 20.69 20.20 29.18
C VAL A 6 21.44 19.10 28.42
N LYS A 7 20.80 17.97 28.07
CA LYS A 7 21.24 17.07 26.97
C LYS A 7 20.13 16.15 26.39
N THR A 8 18.86 16.32 26.75
CA THR A 8 17.79 15.39 26.36
C THR A 8 16.96 15.80 25.13
N SER A 9 17.02 17.06 24.66
CA SER A 9 16.23 17.51 23.51
C SER A 9 16.87 17.20 22.14
N ASP A 10 18.19 17.31 22.03
CA ASP A 10 18.89 17.20 20.74
C ASP A 10 19.02 15.76 20.25
N SER A 11 19.03 14.78 21.17
CA SER A 11 19.09 13.35 20.81
C SER A 11 17.77 12.84 20.24
N LEU A 12 16.63 13.35 20.72
CA LEU A 12 15.31 13.03 20.19
C LEU A 12 15.14 13.62 18.78
N ALA A 13 15.48 14.89 18.57
CA ALA A 13 15.38 15.56 17.28
C ALA A 13 16.31 14.95 16.20
N ASN A 14 17.53 14.53 16.58
CA ASN A 14 18.44 13.83 15.68
C ASN A 14 17.98 12.41 15.35
N ASN A 15 17.37 11.68 16.29
CA ASN A 15 16.76 10.38 15.99
C ASN A 15 15.57 10.53 15.04
N THR A 16 14.74 11.57 15.19
CA THR A 16 13.62 11.83 14.28
C THR A 16 14.09 12.18 12.87
N ARG A 17 15.17 12.97 12.72
CA ARG A 17 15.78 13.29 11.41
C ARG A 17 16.47 12.10 10.73
N ASN A 18 17.14 11.25 11.50
CA ASN A 18 17.79 10.07 10.94
C ASN A 18 16.74 9.01 10.53
N LEU A 19 15.65 8.90 11.29
CA LEU A 19 14.49 8.09 10.93
C LEU A 19 13.71 8.65 9.73
N SER A 20 13.59 9.97 9.58
CA SER A 20 13.00 10.57 8.38
C SER A 20 13.87 10.32 7.15
N SER A 21 15.19 10.49 7.24
CA SER A 21 16.16 10.16 6.19
C SER A 21 16.13 8.67 5.78
N ILE A 22 15.89 7.77 6.74
CA ILE A 22 15.70 6.33 6.45
C ILE A 22 14.30 6.04 5.93
N MET A 23 13.28 6.87 6.13
CA MET A 23 11.93 6.68 5.55
C MET A 23 11.84 7.25 4.13
N GLU A 24 12.59 8.30 3.84
CA GLU A 24 12.58 9.01 2.56
C GLU A 24 13.09 8.15 1.40
N LYS A 25 14.11 7.29 1.59
CA LYS A 25 14.69 6.53 0.47
C LYS A 25 13.68 5.72 -0.41
N ILE A 26 12.54 5.17 0.06
CA ILE A 26 11.61 4.44 -0.86
C ILE A 26 10.86 5.43 -1.74
N LYS A 27 10.38 6.53 -1.15
CA LYS A 27 9.70 7.58 -1.91
C LYS A 27 10.68 8.32 -2.83
N GLU A 28 11.91 8.56 -2.36
CA GLU A 28 13.00 9.12 -3.15
C GLU A 28 13.39 8.18 -4.30
N GLN A 29 13.59 6.89 -4.05
CA GLN A 29 13.81 5.89 -5.09
C GLN A 29 12.70 5.92 -6.14
N PHE A 30 11.43 5.99 -5.69
CA PHE A 30 10.30 6.10 -6.62
C PHE A 30 10.33 7.43 -7.39
N ARG A 31 10.68 8.53 -6.72
CA ARG A 31 10.84 9.85 -7.35
C ARG A 31 11.93 9.86 -8.42
N ASP A 32 13.00 9.10 -8.22
CA ASP A 32 14.13 9.05 -9.14
C ASP A 32 13.77 8.25 -10.40
N ILE A 33 13.00 7.16 -10.28
CA ILE A 33 12.57 6.35 -11.44
C ILE A 33 11.33 6.90 -12.14
N PHE A 34 10.49 7.69 -11.46
CA PHE A 34 9.21 8.17 -12.00
C PHE A 34 9.35 9.02 -13.28
N PRO A 35 10.33 9.94 -13.42
CA PRO A 35 10.56 10.68 -14.65
C PRO A 35 10.81 9.79 -15.86
N ASP A 36 11.56 8.70 -15.70
CA ASP A 36 11.87 7.76 -16.78
C ASP A 36 10.61 7.02 -17.22
N ILE A 37 9.80 6.53 -16.27
CA ILE A 37 8.48 5.92 -16.55
C ILE A 37 7.59 6.87 -17.34
N VAL A 38 7.56 8.16 -16.97
CA VAL A 38 6.77 9.19 -17.67
C VAL A 38 7.33 9.45 -19.06
N ALA A 39 8.66 9.51 -19.22
CA ALA A 39 9.32 9.72 -20.50
C ALA A 39 9.05 8.57 -21.46
N ASP A 40 9.20 7.33 -21.00
CA ASP A 40 8.94 6.10 -21.76
C ASP A 40 7.47 6.03 -22.19
N THR A 41 6.53 6.33 -21.28
CA THR A 41 5.09 6.35 -21.60
C THR A 41 4.79 7.41 -22.67
N LYS A 42 5.37 8.61 -22.56
CA LYS A 42 5.19 9.67 -23.56
C LYS A 42 5.80 9.28 -24.91
N ALA A 43 6.97 8.66 -24.91
CA ALA A 43 7.63 8.19 -26.13
C ALA A 43 6.79 7.09 -26.81
N PHE A 44 6.28 6.13 -26.05
CA PHE A 44 5.41 5.07 -26.53
C PHE A 44 4.13 5.63 -27.16
N LEU A 45 3.45 6.56 -26.48
CA LEU A 45 2.24 7.22 -26.99
C LEU A 45 2.53 8.06 -28.24
N LYS A 46 3.66 8.77 -28.27
CA LYS A 46 4.07 9.54 -29.46
C LYS A 46 4.30 8.64 -30.67
N ALA A 47 4.87 7.45 -30.45
CA ALA A 47 5.15 6.49 -31.52
C ALA A 47 3.93 5.66 -31.95
N ASN A 48 2.98 5.40 -31.05
CA ASN A 48 1.91 4.41 -31.27
C ASN A 48 0.49 4.94 -31.01
N GLY A 49 0.29 6.24 -30.76
CA GLY A 49 -0.99 6.80 -30.32
C GLY A 49 -2.16 6.55 -31.26
N ASP A 50 -1.91 6.51 -32.57
CA ASP A 50 -2.93 6.26 -33.60
C ASP A 50 -3.04 4.77 -34.01
N LYS A 51 -2.32 3.88 -33.33
CA LYS A 51 -2.32 2.45 -33.67
C LYS A 51 -3.63 1.79 -33.23
N THR A 52 -4.31 1.14 -34.17
CA THR A 52 -5.51 0.35 -33.86
C THR A 52 -5.13 -0.92 -33.09
N ILE A 53 -5.73 -1.12 -31.92
CA ILE A 53 -5.50 -2.30 -31.04
C ILE A 53 -6.63 -3.33 -31.08
N GLY A 54 -7.74 -3.02 -31.76
CA GLY A 54 -8.89 -3.92 -31.90
C GLY A 54 -10.10 -3.18 -32.46
N GLU A 55 -11.12 -3.96 -32.86
CA GLU A 55 -12.43 -3.45 -33.28
C GLU A 55 -13.44 -3.53 -32.13
N ILE A 56 -14.38 -2.58 -32.09
CA ILE A 56 -15.48 -2.58 -31.13
C ILE A 56 -16.75 -3.12 -31.80
N LYS A 57 -17.30 -4.21 -31.26
CA LYS A 57 -18.56 -4.82 -31.72
C LYS A 57 -19.73 -4.39 -30.84
N VAL A 58 -20.93 -4.28 -31.42
CA VAL A 58 -22.17 -3.94 -30.70
C VAL A 58 -22.44 -4.90 -29.53
N SER A 59 -22.17 -6.21 -29.71
CA SER A 59 -22.35 -7.20 -28.64
C SER A 59 -21.44 -6.97 -27.43
N GLN A 60 -20.25 -6.37 -27.62
CA GLN A 60 -19.34 -6.04 -26.52
C GLN A 60 -19.86 -4.87 -25.69
N LEU A 61 -20.60 -3.94 -26.30
CA LEU A 61 -21.23 -2.82 -25.59
C LEU A 61 -22.33 -3.33 -24.63
N TYR A 62 -23.20 -4.22 -25.12
CA TYR A 62 -24.23 -4.86 -24.27
C TYR A 62 -23.64 -5.87 -23.28
N GLY A 63 -22.52 -6.51 -23.64
CA GLY A 63 -21.85 -7.52 -22.82
C GLY A 63 -20.86 -6.96 -21.80
N GLY A 64 -20.80 -5.64 -21.59
CA GLY A 64 -19.92 -5.02 -20.62
C GLY A 64 -18.44 -5.13 -20.97
N MET A 65 -18.06 -4.74 -22.19
CA MET A 65 -16.68 -4.71 -22.71
C MET A 65 -15.97 -6.08 -22.78
N ARG A 66 -16.73 -7.19 -22.80
CA ARG A 66 -16.15 -8.54 -22.89
C ARG A 66 -15.25 -8.68 -24.13
N GLY A 67 -13.98 -9.03 -23.90
CA GLY A 67 -12.99 -9.20 -24.96
C GLY A 67 -12.50 -7.89 -25.59
N MET A 68 -12.78 -6.73 -24.97
CA MET A 68 -12.29 -5.43 -25.42
C MET A 68 -11.11 -4.99 -24.55
N PRO A 69 -9.92 -4.74 -25.15
CA PRO A 69 -8.84 -4.06 -24.45
C PRO A 69 -9.28 -2.63 -24.10
N ALA A 70 -9.48 -2.33 -22.81
CA ALA A 70 -10.12 -1.09 -22.37
C ALA A 70 -9.30 -0.22 -21.40
N LEU A 71 -8.24 -0.78 -20.81
CA LEU A 71 -7.41 -0.07 -19.83
C LEU A 71 -5.97 -0.58 -19.84
N ILE A 72 -5.06 0.28 -19.39
CA ILE A 72 -3.66 -0.05 -19.13
C ILE A 72 -3.53 -0.47 -17.66
N CYS A 73 -2.88 -1.61 -17.43
CA CYS A 73 -2.53 -2.10 -16.10
C CYS A 73 -1.07 -2.58 -16.13
N GLU A 74 -0.19 -1.84 -15.47
CA GLU A 74 1.27 -2.07 -15.52
C GLU A 74 1.75 -3.11 -14.50
N THR A 75 0.98 -3.35 -13.43
CA THR A 75 1.41 -4.16 -12.30
C THR A 75 1.38 -5.66 -12.58
N SER A 76 0.44 -6.11 -13.42
CA SER A 76 0.24 -7.54 -13.67
C SER A 76 -0.45 -7.82 -15.00
N LYS A 77 -0.17 -8.99 -15.57
CA LYS A 77 -0.81 -9.50 -16.79
C LYS A 77 -1.08 -11.00 -16.66
N LEU A 78 -2.25 -11.45 -17.12
CA LEU A 78 -2.58 -12.86 -17.17
C LEU A 78 -1.93 -13.52 -18.39
N ASP A 79 -1.06 -14.49 -18.14
CA ASP A 79 -0.53 -15.41 -19.12
C ASP A 79 -1.50 -16.60 -19.31
N PRO A 80 -1.89 -16.95 -20.54
CA PRO A 80 -2.79 -18.08 -20.78
C PRO A 80 -2.27 -19.44 -20.32
N GLU A 81 -0.95 -19.63 -20.24
CA GLU A 81 -0.32 -20.91 -19.90
C GLU A 81 0.14 -20.92 -18.43
N GLU A 82 0.80 -19.85 -17.99
CA GLU A 82 1.48 -19.78 -16.69
C GLU A 82 0.66 -19.04 -15.62
N GLY A 83 -0.52 -18.53 -15.98
CA GLY A 83 -1.39 -17.80 -15.07
C GLY A 83 -0.95 -16.36 -14.82
N ILE A 84 -1.29 -15.80 -13.66
CA ILE A 84 -1.04 -14.38 -13.38
C ILE A 84 0.46 -14.12 -13.19
N ARG A 85 0.98 -13.11 -13.90
CA ARG A 85 2.34 -12.61 -13.74
C ARG A 85 2.33 -11.22 -13.12
N PHE A 86 3.14 -10.98 -12.10
CA PHE A 86 3.36 -9.66 -11.50
C PHE A 86 4.67 -9.09 -12.01
N ARG A 87 4.62 -7.96 -12.72
CA ARG A 87 5.81 -7.36 -13.37
C ARG A 87 6.64 -8.37 -14.19
N GLY A 88 5.95 -9.32 -14.84
CA GLY A 88 6.58 -10.37 -15.66
C GLY A 88 6.91 -11.67 -14.94
N TYR A 89 6.98 -11.68 -13.61
CA TYR A 89 7.28 -12.87 -12.82
C TYR A 89 6.03 -13.70 -12.52
N SER A 90 6.11 -15.00 -12.73
CA SER A 90 5.10 -15.97 -12.31
C SER A 90 5.09 -16.16 -10.79
N ILE A 91 4.02 -16.76 -10.24
CA ILE A 91 3.93 -17.03 -8.80
C ILE A 91 5.09 -17.92 -8.29
N PRO A 92 5.46 -19.03 -8.95
CA PRO A 92 6.59 -19.86 -8.50
C PRO A 92 7.91 -19.08 -8.46
N GLU A 93 8.19 -18.26 -9.48
CA GLU A 93 9.40 -17.42 -9.50
C GLU A 93 9.42 -16.43 -8.34
N LEU A 94 8.27 -15.89 -7.95
CA LEU A 94 8.17 -14.96 -6.83
C LEU A 94 8.34 -15.66 -5.48
N GLN A 95 7.87 -16.91 -5.33
CA GLN A 95 8.09 -17.70 -4.11
C GLN A 95 9.57 -18.00 -3.88
N GLU A 96 10.37 -18.09 -4.95
CA GLU A 96 11.81 -18.27 -4.88
C GLU A 96 12.57 -16.96 -4.67
N LYS A 97 12.18 -15.89 -5.38
CA LYS A 97 12.96 -14.64 -5.45
C LYS A 97 12.60 -13.61 -4.40
N LEU A 98 11.35 -13.54 -3.94
CA LEU A 98 10.94 -12.50 -3.00
C LEU A 98 11.49 -12.79 -1.59
N PRO A 99 11.91 -11.75 -0.85
CA PRO A 99 12.30 -11.88 0.55
C PRO A 99 11.23 -12.54 1.41
N LYS A 100 11.69 -13.31 2.39
CA LYS A 100 10.85 -14.08 3.32
C LYS A 100 11.03 -13.57 4.74
N TYR A 101 10.07 -13.86 5.62
CA TYR A 101 10.26 -13.62 7.05
C TYR A 101 11.37 -14.52 7.61
N PRO A 102 12.17 -14.10 8.60
CA PRO A 102 13.16 -14.97 9.24
C PRO A 102 12.56 -16.26 9.79
N GLY A 103 13.01 -17.40 9.29
CA GLY A 103 12.46 -18.71 9.63
C GLY A 103 11.11 -19.03 8.98
N GLY A 104 10.61 -18.16 8.11
CA GLY A 104 9.42 -18.39 7.29
C GLY A 104 9.77 -18.86 5.87
N GLU A 105 8.83 -19.57 5.25
CA GLU A 105 9.01 -20.12 3.90
C GLU A 105 8.26 -19.32 2.81
N GLN A 106 7.32 -18.46 3.23
CA GLN A 106 6.45 -17.70 2.35
C GLN A 106 7.00 -16.29 2.07
N PRO A 107 6.81 -15.75 0.85
CA PRO A 107 7.27 -14.42 0.49
C PRO A 107 6.50 -13.33 1.24
N LEU A 108 7.19 -12.25 1.59
CA LEU A 108 6.62 -11.10 2.28
C LEU A 108 5.72 -10.28 1.32
N PRO A 109 4.51 -9.88 1.74
CA PRO A 109 3.67 -8.95 0.97
C PRO A 109 4.35 -7.61 0.68
N GLU A 110 5.22 -7.16 1.59
CA GLU A 110 6.10 -6.01 1.41
C GLU A 110 6.96 -6.16 0.15
N GLY A 111 7.55 -7.34 -0.03
CA GLY A 111 8.38 -7.63 -1.19
C GLY A 111 7.60 -7.53 -2.49
N LEU A 112 6.38 -8.06 -2.50
CA LEU A 112 5.47 -7.98 -3.64
C LEU A 112 5.04 -6.53 -3.94
N PHE A 113 4.75 -5.73 -2.91
CA PHE A 113 4.41 -4.31 -3.09
C PHE A 113 5.58 -3.53 -3.70
N HIS A 114 6.80 -3.74 -3.21
CA HIS A 114 7.98 -3.11 -3.79
C HIS A 114 8.15 -3.45 -5.27
N LEU A 115 8.02 -4.74 -5.63
CA LEU A 115 8.05 -5.15 -7.03
C LEU A 115 6.99 -4.42 -7.85
N MET A 116 5.75 -4.36 -7.37
CA MET A 116 4.67 -3.67 -8.08
C MET A 116 4.96 -2.16 -8.26
N LEU A 117 5.54 -1.50 -7.26
CA LEU A 117 5.83 -0.07 -7.30
C LEU A 117 7.06 0.25 -8.16
N MET A 118 8.16 -0.47 -7.97
CA MET A 118 9.47 -0.16 -8.55
C MET A 118 9.79 -0.94 -9.82
N ASN A 119 9.01 -2.00 -10.13
CA ASN A 119 9.35 -2.97 -11.19
C ASN A 119 10.68 -3.71 -10.95
N GLU A 120 11.11 -3.80 -9.69
CA GLU A 120 12.37 -4.44 -9.28
C GLU A 120 12.14 -5.36 -8.07
N VAL A 121 12.77 -6.54 -8.10
CA VAL A 121 12.73 -7.49 -6.97
C VAL A 121 13.56 -6.89 -5.82
N PRO A 122 12.94 -6.65 -4.65
CA PRO A 122 13.64 -6.04 -3.53
C PRO A 122 14.65 -6.98 -2.88
N THR A 123 15.67 -6.39 -2.29
CA THR A 123 16.52 -7.03 -1.29
C THR A 123 15.76 -7.24 0.03
N GLU A 124 16.26 -8.12 0.91
CA GLU A 124 15.69 -8.30 2.26
C GLU A 124 15.67 -6.99 3.06
N ALA A 125 16.70 -6.16 2.91
CA ALA A 125 16.79 -4.88 3.60
C ALA A 125 15.68 -3.91 3.15
N GLU A 126 15.37 -3.88 1.86
CA GLU A 126 14.30 -3.05 1.30
C GLU A 126 12.92 -3.54 1.74
N ALA A 127 12.68 -4.85 1.71
CA ALA A 127 11.43 -5.43 2.21
C ALA A 127 11.21 -5.12 3.70
N ARG A 128 12.22 -5.33 4.56
CA ARG A 128 12.13 -4.98 6.00
C ARG A 128 11.92 -3.51 6.24
N ARG A 129 12.53 -2.67 5.40
CA ARG A 129 12.37 -1.22 5.49
C ARG A 129 10.93 -0.81 5.16
N LEU A 130 10.31 -1.46 4.19
CA LEU A 130 8.89 -1.28 3.91
C LEU A 130 8.02 -1.76 5.08
N SER A 131 8.31 -2.91 5.70
CA SER A 131 7.63 -3.38 6.91
C SER A 131 7.67 -2.31 8.01
N ASN A 132 8.86 -1.79 8.32
CA ASN A 132 9.06 -0.73 9.31
C ASN A 132 8.31 0.56 8.95
N ASN A 133 8.18 0.87 7.66
CA ASN A 133 7.43 2.02 7.18
C ASN A 133 5.93 1.86 7.45
N TRP A 134 5.38 0.68 7.15
CA TRP A 134 3.97 0.38 7.41
C TRP A 134 3.66 0.29 8.90
N VAL A 135 4.53 -0.30 9.73
CA VAL A 135 4.36 -0.31 11.19
C VAL A 135 4.19 1.11 11.75
N ARG A 136 4.95 2.10 11.23
CA ARG A 136 4.83 3.50 11.67
C ARG A 136 3.55 4.20 11.19
N ARG A 137 2.94 3.71 10.12
CA ARG A 137 1.74 4.29 9.49
C ARG A 137 0.44 3.61 9.93
N ASN A 138 0.52 2.49 10.66
CA ASN A 138 -0.62 1.64 11.00
C ASN A 138 -1.61 2.28 12.00
N ASN A 139 -1.29 3.44 12.57
CA ASN A 139 -2.20 4.15 13.46
C ASN A 139 -3.48 4.57 12.72
N VAL A 140 -4.62 4.08 13.22
CA VAL A 140 -5.95 4.39 12.71
C VAL A 140 -6.60 5.45 13.62
N PRO A 141 -7.08 6.58 13.09
CA PRO A 141 -7.76 7.58 13.90
C PRO A 141 -8.98 7.03 14.64
N VAL A 142 -9.20 7.47 15.88
CA VAL A 142 -10.26 6.96 16.76
C VAL A 142 -11.66 7.11 16.15
N HIS A 143 -11.92 8.16 15.35
CA HIS A 143 -13.23 8.36 14.73
C HIS A 143 -13.59 7.28 13.72
N VAL A 144 -12.60 6.58 13.15
CA VAL A 144 -12.83 5.47 12.21
C VAL A 144 -13.49 4.31 12.93
N PHE A 145 -13.01 3.94 14.13
CA PHE A 145 -13.63 2.90 14.95
C PHE A 145 -15.04 3.31 15.39
N LYS A 146 -15.23 4.56 15.83
CA LYS A 146 -16.56 5.09 16.15
C LYS A 146 -17.54 5.00 14.98
N ALA A 147 -17.08 5.20 13.74
CA ALA A 147 -17.91 5.04 12.55
C ALA A 147 -18.32 3.58 12.31
N ILE A 148 -17.43 2.62 12.58
CA ILE A 148 -17.73 1.19 12.54
C ILE A 148 -18.74 0.82 13.65
N ASP A 149 -18.52 1.30 14.87
CA ASP A 149 -19.35 0.98 16.04
C ASP A 149 -20.77 1.51 15.94
N ALA A 150 -20.97 2.60 15.20
CA ALA A 150 -22.29 3.15 14.91
C ALA A 150 -23.14 2.21 14.03
N LEU A 151 -22.53 1.25 13.33
CA LEU A 151 -23.24 0.25 12.53
C LEU A 151 -23.76 -0.87 13.43
N PRO A 152 -24.94 -1.46 13.15
CA PRO A 152 -25.36 -2.70 13.81
C PRO A 152 -24.27 -3.80 13.71
N THR A 153 -24.08 -4.59 14.76
CA THR A 153 -23.08 -5.69 14.79
C THR A 153 -23.30 -6.73 13.69
N ARG A 154 -24.57 -6.94 13.29
CA ARG A 154 -24.96 -7.81 12.17
C ARG A 154 -24.64 -7.27 10.77
N THR A 155 -24.13 -6.04 10.67
CA THR A 155 -23.77 -5.44 9.38
C THR A 155 -22.69 -6.27 8.71
N HIS A 156 -22.84 -6.55 7.41
CA HIS A 156 -21.88 -7.37 6.65
C HIS A 156 -20.44 -6.82 6.80
N PRO A 157 -19.42 -7.67 6.98
CA PRO A 157 -18.05 -7.22 7.26
C PRO A 157 -17.50 -6.29 6.18
N MET A 158 -17.80 -6.57 4.91
CA MET A 158 -17.39 -5.67 3.80
C MET A 158 -18.04 -4.29 3.89
N THR A 159 -19.28 -4.17 4.38
CA THR A 159 -19.92 -2.86 4.59
C THR A 159 -19.22 -2.09 5.69
N GLN A 160 -18.89 -2.74 6.81
CA GLN A 160 -18.12 -2.13 7.89
C GLN A 160 -16.74 -1.68 7.38
N PHE A 161 -16.08 -2.52 6.57
CA PHE A 161 -14.77 -2.24 6.00
C PHE A 161 -14.78 -1.05 5.04
N THR A 162 -15.77 -0.97 4.15
CA THR A 162 -15.96 0.19 3.26
C THR A 162 -16.21 1.47 4.05
N VAL A 163 -17.07 1.44 5.08
CA VAL A 163 -17.34 2.61 5.93
C VAL A 163 -16.07 3.08 6.63
N ALA A 164 -15.25 2.15 7.14
CA ALA A 164 -13.98 2.47 7.77
C ALA A 164 -12.99 3.14 6.80
N ILE A 165 -12.84 2.61 5.58
CA ILE A 165 -12.00 3.23 4.53
C ILE A 165 -12.50 4.64 4.20
N MET A 166 -13.81 4.82 4.07
CA MET A 166 -14.41 6.14 3.83
C MET A 166 -14.18 7.11 5.00
N ALA A 167 -14.24 6.63 6.24
CA ALA A 167 -13.95 7.43 7.42
C ALA A 167 -12.46 7.84 7.50
N MET A 168 -11.53 6.99 7.02
CA MET A 168 -10.11 7.32 6.94
C MET A 168 -9.77 8.42 5.92
N ARG A 169 -10.68 8.74 5.00
CA ARG A 169 -10.49 9.80 3.99
C ARG A 169 -10.26 11.19 4.61
N THR A 170 -10.63 11.42 5.87
CA THR A 170 -10.29 12.67 6.60
C THR A 170 -8.79 12.91 6.70
N GLU A 171 -7.99 11.83 6.66
CA GLU A 171 -6.54 11.88 6.76
C GLU A 171 -5.84 11.94 5.40
N SER A 172 -6.58 12.05 4.29
CA SER A 172 -6.00 12.04 2.94
C SER A 172 -5.06 13.21 2.71
N GLU A 173 -3.79 12.91 2.44
CA GLU A 173 -2.76 13.87 2.07
C GLU A 173 -2.98 14.38 0.65
N PHE A 174 -3.47 13.54 -0.27
CA PHE A 174 -3.81 13.96 -1.63
C PHE A 174 -4.94 14.99 -1.63
N ALA A 175 -6.00 14.77 -0.86
CA ALA A 175 -7.11 15.72 -0.77
C ALA A 175 -6.64 17.10 -0.27
N LYS A 176 -5.78 17.13 0.77
CA LYS A 176 -5.18 18.36 1.31
C LYS A 176 -4.21 19.03 0.34
N ALA A 177 -3.42 18.25 -0.40
CA ALA A 177 -2.48 18.78 -1.38
C ALA A 177 -3.22 19.38 -2.59
N TYR A 178 -4.25 18.66 -3.09
CA TYR A 178 -5.09 19.11 -4.19
C TYR A 178 -5.81 20.42 -3.85
N SER A 179 -6.41 20.54 -2.65
CA SER A 179 -7.07 21.79 -2.24
C SER A 179 -6.12 22.98 -2.11
N ARG A 180 -4.82 22.74 -1.91
CA ARG A 180 -3.77 23.77 -1.90
C ARG A 180 -3.25 24.13 -3.30
N GLY A 181 -3.77 23.49 -4.36
CA GLY A 181 -3.41 23.79 -5.74
C GLY A 181 -2.07 23.17 -6.19
N VAL A 182 -1.72 21.98 -5.68
CA VAL A 182 -0.51 21.28 -6.12
C VAL A 182 -0.52 21.03 -7.63
N HIS A 183 0.62 21.13 -8.29
CA HIS A 183 0.73 20.92 -9.73
C HIS A 183 0.48 19.45 -10.12
N LYS A 184 -0.10 19.21 -11.30
CA LYS A 184 -0.46 17.86 -11.80
C LYS A 184 0.73 16.89 -11.83
N SER A 185 1.94 17.38 -12.11
CA SER A 185 3.16 16.54 -12.11
C SER A 185 3.48 15.94 -10.75
N GLU A 186 2.98 16.53 -9.66
CA GLU A 186 3.28 16.13 -8.29
C GLU A 186 2.13 15.33 -7.64
N TYR A 187 1.08 15.01 -8.38
CA TYR A 187 -0.06 14.24 -7.84
C TYR A 187 0.35 12.88 -7.28
N TRP A 188 1.36 12.25 -7.89
CA TRP A 188 1.89 10.97 -7.44
C TRP A 188 2.46 11.04 -6.02
N ASP A 189 3.03 12.18 -5.60
CA ASP A 189 3.76 12.32 -4.34
C ASP A 189 2.82 12.15 -3.14
N SER A 190 1.67 12.80 -3.17
CA SER A 190 0.64 12.69 -2.13
C SER A 190 -0.25 11.45 -2.29
N THR A 191 -0.41 10.95 -3.52
CA THR A 191 -1.07 9.66 -3.79
C THR A 191 -0.27 8.50 -3.19
N TYR A 192 1.06 8.54 -3.29
CA TYR A 192 1.96 7.56 -2.65
C TYR A 192 1.77 7.55 -1.13
N GLU A 193 1.71 8.72 -0.50
CA GLU A 193 1.49 8.81 0.95
C GLU A 193 0.16 8.18 1.35
N ASP A 194 -0.92 8.49 0.62
CA ASP A 194 -2.24 7.93 0.89
C ASP A 194 -2.29 6.41 0.67
N ALA A 195 -1.68 5.89 -0.40
CA ALA A 195 -1.59 4.45 -0.64
C ALA A 195 -0.82 3.73 0.47
N MET A 196 0.33 4.26 0.87
CA MET A 196 1.16 3.71 1.95
C MET A 196 0.45 3.75 3.30
N ASN A 197 -0.22 4.86 3.61
CA ASN A 197 -1.02 5.01 4.83
C ASN A 197 -2.20 4.05 4.84
N LEU A 198 -2.91 3.92 3.72
CA LEU A 198 -4.07 3.04 3.62
C LEU A 198 -3.65 1.59 3.84
N ILE A 199 -2.68 1.07 3.07
CA ILE A 199 -2.20 -0.32 3.17
C ILE A 199 -1.75 -0.65 4.60
N ALA A 200 -1.03 0.26 5.26
CA ALA A 200 -0.59 0.07 6.63
C ALA A 200 -1.75 -0.03 7.65
N ARG A 201 -2.87 0.66 7.39
CA ARG A 201 -4.04 0.71 8.28
C ARG A 201 -5.06 -0.39 8.03
N LEU A 202 -5.08 -0.98 6.83
CA LEU A 202 -6.07 -2.02 6.46
C LEU A 202 -6.11 -3.20 7.44
N PRO A 203 -4.98 -3.80 7.87
CA PRO A 203 -5.00 -4.91 8.82
C PRO A 203 -5.67 -4.57 10.14
N ARG A 204 -5.41 -3.38 10.68
CA ARG A 204 -5.97 -2.94 11.96
C ARG A 204 -7.48 -2.82 11.88
N VAL A 205 -8.00 -2.24 10.80
CA VAL A 205 -9.45 -2.12 10.56
C VAL A 205 -10.08 -3.49 10.32
N ALA A 206 -9.47 -4.34 9.50
CA ALA A 206 -10.00 -5.66 9.19
C ALA A 206 -10.04 -6.56 10.43
N ALA A 207 -8.98 -6.55 11.24
CA ALA A 207 -8.94 -7.28 12.50
C ALA A 207 -9.95 -6.74 13.51
N TYR A 208 -10.10 -5.41 13.60
CA TYR A 208 -11.12 -4.79 14.44
C TYR A 208 -12.53 -5.32 14.12
N ILE A 209 -12.91 -5.33 12.83
CA ILE A 209 -14.20 -5.85 12.37
C ILE A 209 -14.34 -7.35 12.66
N TYR A 210 -13.28 -8.13 12.40
CA TYR A 210 -13.30 -9.57 12.67
C TYR A 210 -13.51 -9.88 14.16
N ARG A 211 -12.79 -9.20 15.04
CA ARG A 211 -12.91 -9.40 16.50
C ARG A 211 -14.25 -8.91 17.03
N ARG A 212 -14.76 -7.79 16.50
CA ARG A 212 -16.11 -7.27 16.77
C ARG A 212 -17.21 -8.27 16.43
N MET A 213 -17.11 -8.92 15.28
CA MET A 213 -18.16 -9.82 14.78
C MET A 213 -18.09 -11.23 15.38
N TYR A 214 -16.90 -11.75 15.61
CA TYR A 214 -16.70 -13.19 15.87
C TYR A 214 -16.04 -13.49 17.22
N HIS A 215 -15.55 -12.47 17.95
CA HIS A 215 -14.80 -12.64 19.19
C HIS A 215 -15.26 -11.67 20.30
N ASN A 216 -16.57 -11.45 20.40
CA ASN A 216 -17.20 -10.65 21.47
C ASN A 216 -16.58 -9.26 21.65
N ASP A 217 -16.14 -8.63 20.57
CA ASP A 217 -15.52 -7.30 20.59
C ASP A 217 -14.21 -7.23 21.41
N GLN A 218 -13.56 -8.38 21.63
CA GLN A 218 -12.26 -8.42 22.31
C GLN A 218 -11.13 -8.15 21.33
N HIS A 219 -10.68 -6.91 21.23
CA HIS A 219 -9.60 -6.52 20.32
C HIS A 219 -8.21 -6.87 20.84
N ILE A 220 -7.28 -7.14 19.91
CA ILE A 220 -5.86 -7.37 20.16
C ILE A 220 -5.10 -6.18 19.56
N GLU A 221 -4.21 -5.56 20.33
CA GLU A 221 -3.40 -4.43 19.86
C GLU A 221 -2.31 -4.90 18.87
N PRO A 222 -1.90 -4.04 17.91
CA PRO A 222 -0.84 -4.40 16.97
C PRO A 222 0.51 -4.59 17.68
N ASP A 223 1.27 -5.58 17.24
CA ASP A 223 2.65 -5.81 17.67
C ASP A 223 3.62 -5.12 16.68
N PRO A 224 4.36 -4.08 17.09
CA PRO A 224 5.27 -3.35 16.22
C PRO A 224 6.55 -4.13 15.86
N SER A 225 6.78 -5.30 16.47
CA SER A 225 7.93 -6.16 16.17
C SER A 225 7.70 -7.11 14.99
N LEU A 226 6.45 -7.30 14.56
CA LEU A 226 6.05 -8.20 13.48
C LEU A 226 6.01 -7.49 12.11
N ASP A 227 6.14 -8.26 11.04
CA ASP A 227 5.86 -7.79 9.67
C ASP A 227 4.35 -7.55 9.44
N TRP A 228 3.97 -7.04 8.26
CA TRP A 228 2.58 -6.68 7.99
C TRP A 228 1.61 -7.87 8.07
N ALA A 229 1.99 -9.03 7.53
CA ALA A 229 1.14 -10.22 7.56
C ALA A 229 1.15 -10.87 8.95
N GLY A 230 2.32 -10.95 9.58
CA GLY A 230 2.44 -11.46 10.95
C GLY A 230 1.61 -10.64 11.95
N ASN A 231 1.68 -9.31 11.86
CA ASN A 231 0.88 -8.42 12.70
C ASN A 231 -0.63 -8.54 12.40
N PHE A 232 -1.01 -8.76 11.14
CA PHE A 232 -2.40 -9.00 10.81
C PHE A 232 -2.93 -10.30 11.44
N ALA A 233 -2.20 -11.41 11.32
CA ALA A 233 -2.54 -12.69 11.94
C ALA A 233 -2.65 -12.57 13.47
N HIS A 234 -1.67 -11.91 14.09
CA HIS A 234 -1.66 -11.61 15.52
C HIS A 234 -2.94 -10.89 15.97
N MET A 235 -3.32 -9.80 15.29
CA MET A 235 -4.51 -9.02 15.63
C MET A 235 -5.83 -9.79 15.41
N LEU A 236 -5.85 -10.77 14.50
CA LEU A 236 -6.99 -11.68 14.32
C LEU A 236 -7.08 -12.70 15.46
N GLY A 237 -5.96 -13.00 16.12
CA GLY A 237 -5.85 -13.96 17.23
C GLY A 237 -5.27 -15.32 16.82
N PHE A 238 -4.40 -15.35 15.80
CA PHE A 238 -3.67 -16.53 15.34
C PHE A 238 -2.17 -16.41 15.61
#